data_AF-A0A091EER8-F1
#
_entry.id   AF-A0A091EER8-F1
#
_cell.length_a   1.000
_cell.length_b   1.000
_cell.length_c   1.000
_cell.angle_alpha   90.00
_cell.angle_beta   90.00
_cell.angle_gamma   90.00
#
_symmetry.space_group_name_H-M   'P 1'
#
loop_
_entity.id
_entity.type
_entity.pdbx_description
1 polymer ?
#
loop_
_entity_poly.entity_id
_entity_poly.type
_entity_poly.pdbx_seq_one_letter_code
_entity_poly.pdbx_strand_id
1 'polypeptide(L)'
;DCDGLIVRSATKVTAEVLEAAERLKVVGRAGTGVDNVDVEAATRKGVLVMNTPTGNSLSAAELTCGMILCLARQIPQAAASMKEGKWDRKKYMGMELNGKTLAVLGLGRIGREVATRMQAFGMKTIGYDPIITPDVSATFGVEQLPLEQIWPRCDFITVHTPLLPSTTGLLNDSTFAKCRRGVQVVNCARGGIVDEGALLRALQSGQCGGAALDVFTQEPPKDRDLVNHPNVISCPHLGASTWEAQSRCGKEIAMQIVDMATGKGLTGVVNGQALSKAFAPQTKPWIALARALGTVLRTVGKQVQGSVQVCTLGTPLKEAGSYLTPAVAAGMLAGGTQEVTLVNATLLAQEAGLKVTTTHSDVAPEPDSSTGLVQVSLQGTPHQVTGTVQGSTPVLRQINGATCQQPAPLSSPLLLYRAKASDPSALATLTGLLSKAGAQLLSYHSSSSVAGEQWSIVGLSAPLSNLSELKPCVTEVFQLHL
;
A
#
# COMPACT_ATOMS: atom_id res chain seq x y z
N ASP A 1 16.31 19.47 -6.06
CA ASP A 1 15.24 18.48 -6.36
C ASP A 1 15.80 17.06 -6.40
N CYS A 2 15.02 16.06 -5.98
CA CYS A 2 15.38 14.63 -5.99
C CYS A 2 14.23 13.77 -6.54
N ASP A 3 14.57 12.63 -7.17
CA ASP A 3 13.58 11.64 -7.64
C ASP A 3 13.19 10.63 -6.55
N GLY A 4 14.05 10.44 -5.54
CA GLY A 4 13.82 9.53 -4.43
C GLY A 4 14.43 10.04 -3.12
N LEU A 5 13.72 9.79 -2.02
CA LEU A 5 14.11 10.19 -0.67
C LEU A 5 14.19 8.96 0.23
N ILE A 6 15.35 8.68 0.83
CA ILE A 6 15.50 7.62 1.83
C ILE A 6 15.57 8.25 3.22
N VAL A 7 14.71 7.79 4.13
CA VAL A 7 14.68 8.26 5.52
C VAL A 7 14.79 7.09 6.51
N ARG A 8 15.22 7.43 7.73
CA ARG A 8 15.14 6.56 8.92
C ARG A 8 14.02 7.06 9.83
N SER A 9 14.16 6.98 11.16
CA SER A 9 13.13 7.40 12.14
C SER A 9 13.13 8.90 12.47
N ALA A 10 14.29 9.57 12.36
CA ALA A 10 14.45 10.95 12.82
C ALA A 10 13.72 11.97 11.91
N THR A 11 13.93 11.88 10.60
CA THR A 11 13.33 12.80 9.62
C THR A 11 11.83 12.53 9.49
N LYS A 12 11.01 13.57 9.62
CA LYS A 12 9.57 13.50 9.34
C LYS A 12 9.30 13.92 7.90
N VAL A 13 8.70 13.05 7.11
CA VAL A 13 8.27 13.33 5.74
C VAL A 13 6.80 13.74 5.80
N THR A 14 6.57 15.02 6.11
CA THR A 14 5.23 15.61 6.24
C THR A 14 4.66 16.00 4.87
N ALA A 15 3.37 16.35 4.82
CA ALA A 15 2.76 16.96 3.64
C ALA A 15 3.58 18.15 3.09
N GLU A 16 4.08 19.04 3.95
CA GLU A 16 4.91 20.18 3.54
C GLU A 16 6.21 19.76 2.84
N VAL A 17 6.89 18.72 3.36
CA VAL A 17 8.11 18.16 2.74
C VAL A 17 7.79 17.55 1.38
N LEU A 18 6.68 16.82 1.30
CA LEU A 18 6.22 16.20 0.07
C LEU A 18 5.89 17.27 -0.97
N GLU A 19 5.14 18.31 -0.61
CA GLU A 19 4.76 19.40 -1.52
C GLU A 19 5.96 20.17 -2.06
N ALA A 20 6.94 20.48 -1.23
CA ALA A 20 8.17 21.16 -1.64
C ALA A 20 9.03 20.33 -2.63
N ALA A 21 8.85 19.01 -2.70
CA ALA A 21 9.63 18.14 -3.56
C ALA A 21 8.90 17.86 -4.89
N GLU A 22 9.07 18.76 -5.88
CA GLU A 22 8.35 18.72 -7.17
C GLU A 22 8.60 17.45 -8.01
N ARG A 23 9.80 16.87 -7.91
CA ARG A 23 10.22 15.70 -8.71
C ARG A 23 10.15 14.37 -7.97
N LEU A 24 9.69 14.37 -6.72
CA LEU A 24 9.77 13.19 -5.87
C LEU A 24 8.83 12.10 -6.37
N LYS A 25 9.36 10.90 -6.61
CA LYS A 25 8.58 9.72 -7.06
C LYS A 25 8.48 8.66 -5.99
N VAL A 26 9.46 8.60 -5.08
CA VAL A 26 9.52 7.56 -4.06
C VAL A 26 10.09 8.06 -2.72
N VAL A 27 9.48 7.63 -1.63
CA VAL A 27 9.99 7.74 -0.26
C VAL A 27 10.27 6.33 0.25
N GLY A 28 11.54 6.03 0.50
CA GLY A 28 11.97 4.78 1.09
C GLY A 28 12.26 4.92 2.59
N ARG A 29 11.52 4.22 3.44
CA ARG A 29 11.79 4.14 4.87
C ARG A 29 12.68 2.93 5.15
N ALA A 30 13.91 3.18 5.58
CA ALA A 30 14.83 2.15 6.05
C ALA A 30 14.43 1.62 7.45
N GLY A 31 13.39 0.80 7.47
CA GLY A 31 12.88 0.06 8.62
C GLY A 31 11.40 -0.32 8.42
N THR A 32 10.81 -1.05 9.38
CA THR A 32 9.44 -1.60 9.23
C THR A 32 8.32 -0.56 9.38
N GLY A 33 8.37 0.27 10.43
CA GLY A 33 7.38 1.35 10.63
C GLY A 33 7.52 2.49 9.64
N VAL A 34 6.41 3.15 9.32
CA VAL A 34 6.36 4.35 8.47
C VAL A 34 5.70 5.53 9.19
N ASP A 35 5.69 5.49 10.51
CA ASP A 35 5.00 6.46 11.39
C ASP A 35 5.52 7.90 11.22
N ASN A 36 6.71 8.06 10.61
CA ASN A 36 7.33 9.34 10.29
C ASN A 36 7.12 9.79 8.84
N VAL A 37 6.26 9.11 8.07
CA VAL A 37 5.92 9.46 6.69
C VAL A 37 4.41 9.67 6.62
N ASP A 38 4.00 10.81 6.08
CA ASP A 38 2.60 11.08 5.75
C ASP A 38 2.21 10.27 4.50
N VAL A 39 1.78 9.03 4.71
CA VAL A 39 1.44 8.10 3.63
C VAL A 39 0.22 8.60 2.84
N GLU A 40 -0.72 9.29 3.48
CA GLU A 40 -1.90 9.82 2.81
C GLU A 40 -1.51 10.97 1.87
N ALA A 41 -0.75 11.95 2.36
CA ALA A 41 -0.24 13.04 1.53
C ALA A 41 0.65 12.51 0.39
N ALA A 42 1.52 11.54 0.68
CA ALA A 42 2.35 10.90 -0.35
C ALA A 42 1.49 10.23 -1.42
N THR A 43 0.46 9.50 -0.99
CA THR A 43 -0.50 8.86 -1.90
C THR A 43 -1.19 9.91 -2.77
N ARG A 44 -1.72 10.99 -2.19
CA ARG A 44 -2.41 12.06 -2.94
C ARG A 44 -1.51 12.71 -4.00
N LYS A 45 -0.24 12.97 -3.65
CA LYS A 45 0.78 13.51 -4.57
C LYS A 45 1.28 12.48 -5.59
N GLY A 46 0.90 11.21 -5.48
CA GLY A 46 1.35 10.15 -6.38
C GLY A 46 2.75 9.63 -6.09
N VAL A 47 3.27 9.89 -4.89
CA VAL A 47 4.58 9.45 -4.41
C VAL A 47 4.45 8.06 -3.78
N LEU A 48 5.25 7.12 -4.28
CA LEU A 48 5.31 5.76 -3.73
C LEU A 48 6.04 5.77 -2.38
N VAL A 49 5.52 5.06 -1.39
CA VAL A 49 6.13 4.83 -0.09
C VAL A 49 6.53 3.37 0.01
N MET A 50 7.78 3.12 0.33
CA MET A 50 8.32 1.77 0.54
C MET A 50 8.97 1.64 1.92
N ASN A 51 8.94 0.45 2.49
CA ASN A 51 9.58 0.11 3.76
C ASN A 51 10.41 -1.18 3.67
N THR A 52 11.10 -1.52 4.75
CA THR A 52 11.89 -2.76 4.84
C THR A 52 11.30 -3.65 5.93
N PRO A 53 10.24 -4.42 5.63
CA PRO A 53 9.40 -5.06 6.66
C PRO A 53 10.11 -6.18 7.44
N THR A 54 11.28 -6.63 6.97
CA THR A 54 12.03 -7.72 7.60
C THR A 54 13.30 -7.25 8.31
N GLY A 55 13.92 -6.16 7.86
CA GLY A 55 15.29 -5.80 8.22
C GLY A 55 15.59 -5.64 9.72
N ASN A 56 14.59 -5.28 10.53
CA ASN A 56 14.75 -5.05 11.98
C ASN A 56 14.10 -6.12 12.89
N SER A 57 13.47 -7.16 12.34
CA SER A 57 12.66 -8.09 13.15
C SER A 57 13.48 -8.78 14.25
N LEU A 58 14.69 -9.24 13.91
CA LEU A 58 15.56 -9.95 14.84
C LEU A 58 16.04 -9.04 15.99
N SER A 59 16.53 -7.85 15.66
CA SER A 59 17.04 -6.91 16.67
C SER A 59 15.96 -6.40 17.62
N ALA A 60 14.73 -6.22 17.12
CA ALA A 60 13.59 -5.87 17.97
C ALA A 60 13.20 -7.01 18.91
N ALA A 61 13.28 -8.26 18.44
CA ALA A 61 13.05 -9.44 19.28
C ALA A 61 14.13 -9.58 20.36
N GLU A 62 15.40 -9.40 20.01
CA GLU A 62 16.53 -9.42 20.95
C GLU A 62 16.39 -8.35 22.04
N LEU A 63 16.06 -7.11 21.66
CA LEU A 63 15.79 -6.05 22.63
C LEU A 63 14.63 -6.43 23.57
N THR A 64 13.53 -6.95 23.02
CA THR A 64 12.38 -7.39 23.82
C THR A 64 12.77 -8.45 24.85
N CYS A 65 13.51 -9.50 24.43
CA CYS A 65 14.02 -10.52 25.33
C CYS A 65 14.95 -9.93 26.41
N GLY A 66 15.83 -9.01 26.02
CA GLY A 66 16.69 -8.26 26.94
C GLY A 66 15.89 -7.45 27.96
N MET A 67 14.81 -6.79 27.54
CA MET A 67 13.90 -6.05 28.40
C MET A 67 13.17 -6.95 29.41
N ILE A 68 12.73 -8.15 28.98
CA ILE A 68 12.14 -9.15 29.88
C ILE A 68 13.16 -9.56 30.97
N LEU A 69 14.41 -9.85 30.59
CA LEU A 69 15.48 -10.18 31.54
C LEU A 69 15.78 -9.01 32.48
N CYS A 70 15.81 -7.79 31.96
CA CYS A 70 16.05 -6.58 32.74
C CYS A 70 14.93 -6.33 33.75
N LEU A 71 13.66 -6.59 33.41
CA LEU A 71 12.56 -6.52 34.37
C LEU A 71 12.67 -7.60 35.45
N ALA A 72 12.95 -8.84 35.04
CA ALA A 72 13.05 -9.95 35.97
C ALA A 72 14.16 -9.74 37.02
N ARG A 73 15.22 -9.00 36.68
CA ARG A 73 16.43 -8.87 37.49
C ARG A 73 16.79 -7.44 37.91
N GLN A 74 15.99 -6.45 37.49
CA GLN A 74 16.20 -5.02 37.73
C GLN A 74 17.62 -4.54 37.35
N ILE A 75 18.17 -5.08 36.26
CA ILE A 75 19.58 -4.91 35.87
C ILE A 75 19.95 -3.42 35.70
N PRO A 76 19.19 -2.60 34.95
CA PRO A 76 19.56 -1.19 34.76
C PRO A 76 19.62 -0.40 36.07
N GLN A 77 18.62 -0.59 36.94
CA GLN A 77 18.55 0.09 38.24
C GLN A 77 19.68 -0.36 39.18
N ALA A 78 19.98 -1.67 39.22
CA ALA A 78 21.07 -2.20 40.04
C ALA A 78 22.44 -1.71 39.54
N ALA A 79 22.66 -1.71 38.23
CA ALA A 79 23.88 -1.20 37.61
C ALA A 79 24.06 0.31 37.85
N ALA A 80 22.99 1.09 37.82
CA ALA A 80 23.03 2.52 38.16
C ALA A 80 23.43 2.74 39.63
N SER A 81 22.83 1.99 40.56
CA SER A 81 23.18 2.05 42.00
C SER A 81 24.66 1.75 42.27
N MET A 82 25.24 0.74 41.58
CA MET A 82 26.67 0.44 41.67
C MET A 82 27.56 1.61 41.19
N LYS A 83 27.17 2.30 40.12
CA LYS A 83 27.89 3.48 39.60
C LYS A 83 27.82 4.67 40.56
N GLU A 84 26.78 4.73 41.40
CA GLU A 84 26.64 5.70 42.49
C GLU A 84 27.44 5.30 43.75
N GLY A 85 28.17 4.17 43.71
CA GLY A 85 28.98 3.68 44.84
C GLY A 85 28.19 2.94 45.92
N LYS A 86 26.94 2.53 45.65
CA LYS A 86 26.08 1.81 46.60
C LYS A 86 26.23 0.30 46.46
N TRP A 87 25.88 -0.44 47.53
CA TRP A 87 25.86 -1.91 47.57
C TRP A 87 24.49 -2.44 48.03
N ASP A 88 23.46 -2.16 47.24
CA ASP A 88 22.05 -2.40 47.59
C ASP A 88 21.58 -3.85 47.33
N ARG A 89 22.39 -4.86 47.69
CA ARG A 89 22.10 -6.29 47.39
C ARG A 89 20.70 -6.75 47.86
N LYS A 90 20.24 -6.27 49.03
CA LYS A 90 18.93 -6.65 49.59
C LYS A 90 17.75 -5.99 48.87
N LYS A 91 17.98 -4.86 48.19
CA LYS A 91 16.94 -4.09 47.51
C LYS A 91 16.51 -4.74 46.20
N TYR A 92 17.46 -5.29 45.46
CA TYR A 92 17.23 -5.84 44.11
C TYR A 92 16.98 -7.35 44.17
N MET A 93 15.82 -7.73 44.71
CA MET A 93 15.35 -9.12 44.70
C MET A 93 14.58 -9.39 43.42
N GLY A 94 15.20 -10.13 42.49
CA GLY A 94 14.60 -10.47 41.21
C GLY A 94 13.67 -11.69 41.26
N MET A 95 13.22 -12.11 40.08
CA MET A 95 12.44 -13.32 39.85
C MET A 95 13.11 -14.24 38.82
N GLU A 96 12.85 -15.53 38.95
CA GLU A 96 13.23 -16.53 37.94
C GLU A 96 12.17 -16.59 36.82
N LEU A 97 12.64 -16.71 35.57
CA LEU A 97 11.78 -16.85 34.39
C LEU A 97 11.29 -18.28 34.18
N ASN A 98 12.06 -19.29 34.59
CA ASN A 98 11.69 -20.69 34.41
C ASN A 98 10.31 -20.98 35.03
N GLY A 99 9.41 -21.58 34.25
CA GLY A 99 8.05 -21.90 34.65
C GLY A 99 7.05 -20.73 34.67
N LYS A 100 7.50 -19.47 34.48
CA LYS A 100 6.61 -18.30 34.34
C LYS A 100 5.90 -18.30 33.00
N THR A 101 4.74 -17.66 32.94
CA THR A 101 3.94 -17.54 31.71
C THR A 101 4.16 -16.17 31.05
N LEU A 102 4.62 -16.18 29.80
CA LEU A 102 4.68 -15.02 28.92
C LEU A 102 3.48 -15.00 27.97
N ALA A 103 2.69 -13.94 28.02
CA ALA A 103 1.70 -13.61 27.01
C ALA A 103 2.31 -12.78 25.88
N VAL A 104 2.19 -13.26 24.66
CA VAL A 104 2.66 -12.58 23.44
C VAL A 104 1.43 -12.11 22.65
N LEU A 105 1.17 -10.81 22.65
CA LEU A 105 0.07 -10.19 21.91
C LEU A 105 0.56 -9.73 20.55
N GLY A 106 0.13 -10.38 19.48
CA GLY A 106 0.72 -10.27 18.14
C GLY A 106 1.75 -11.36 17.90
N LEU A 107 1.39 -12.33 17.06
CA LEU A 107 2.16 -13.54 16.76
C LEU A 107 2.80 -13.50 15.36
N GLY A 108 3.00 -12.29 14.85
CA GLY A 108 3.79 -12.04 13.65
C GLY A 108 5.29 -12.36 13.84
N ARG A 109 6.12 -11.85 12.92
CA ARG A 109 7.56 -12.17 12.86
C ARG A 109 8.27 -11.96 14.20
N ILE A 110 8.12 -10.78 14.83
CA ILE A 110 8.81 -10.45 16.08
C ILE A 110 8.26 -11.27 17.25
N GLY A 111 6.93 -11.36 17.40
CA GLY A 111 6.31 -12.10 18.49
C GLY A 111 6.71 -13.58 18.50
N ARG A 112 6.80 -14.21 17.32
CA ARG A 112 7.33 -15.58 17.18
C ARG A 112 8.78 -15.68 17.66
N GLU A 113 9.67 -14.81 17.20
CA GLU A 113 11.08 -14.83 17.61
C GLU A 113 11.26 -14.63 19.12
N VAL A 114 10.43 -13.76 19.73
CA VAL A 114 10.41 -13.56 21.19
C VAL A 114 9.93 -14.82 21.90
N ALA A 115 8.81 -15.41 21.48
CA ALA A 115 8.27 -16.62 22.08
C ALA A 115 9.30 -17.76 22.10
N THR A 116 9.89 -18.07 20.94
CA THR A 116 10.89 -19.14 20.80
C THR A 116 12.12 -18.92 21.67
N ARG A 117 12.60 -17.67 21.81
CA ARG A 117 13.73 -17.36 22.70
C ARG A 117 13.37 -17.47 24.17
N MET A 118 12.19 -17.01 24.57
CA MET A 118 11.77 -17.05 25.98
C MET A 118 11.42 -18.48 26.44
N GLN A 119 10.97 -19.36 25.53
CA GLN A 119 10.85 -20.80 25.79
C GLN A 119 12.19 -21.44 26.15
N ALA A 120 13.31 -21.00 25.55
CA ALA A 120 14.64 -21.49 25.91
C ALA A 120 15.07 -21.10 27.34
N PHE A 121 14.45 -20.08 27.93
CA PHE A 121 14.57 -19.74 29.36
C PHE A 121 13.58 -20.52 30.26
N GLY A 122 12.83 -21.47 29.69
CA GLY A 122 11.85 -22.29 30.40
C GLY A 122 10.50 -21.60 30.64
N MET A 123 10.22 -20.47 30.00
CA MET A 123 8.90 -19.83 30.09
C MET A 123 7.85 -20.61 29.31
N LYS A 124 6.62 -20.63 29.83
CA LYS A 124 5.43 -21.04 29.07
C LYS A 124 4.95 -19.87 28.23
N THR A 125 4.63 -20.09 26.96
CA THR A 125 4.16 -19.01 26.08
C THR A 125 2.73 -19.22 25.65
N ILE A 126 1.88 -18.24 25.96
CA ILE A 126 0.51 -18.12 25.47
C ILE A 126 0.42 -16.86 24.59
N GLY A 127 -0.56 -16.77 23.71
CA GLY A 127 -0.66 -15.60 22.84
C GLY A 127 -2.01 -15.38 22.19
N TYR A 128 -2.12 -14.23 21.53
CA TYR A 128 -3.31 -13.85 20.78
C TYR A 128 -2.90 -13.13 19.50
N ASP A 129 -3.48 -13.55 18.37
CA ASP A 129 -3.37 -12.86 17.10
C ASP A 129 -4.64 -13.16 16.27
N PRO A 130 -5.35 -12.15 15.74
CA PRO A 130 -6.56 -12.37 14.96
C PRO A 130 -6.30 -12.87 13.53
N ILE A 131 -5.04 -12.84 13.06
CA ILE A 131 -4.64 -13.19 11.69
C ILE A 131 -3.93 -14.55 11.66
N ILE A 132 -3.05 -14.81 12.63
CA ILE A 132 -2.31 -16.08 12.72
C ILE A 132 -3.21 -17.19 13.27
N THR A 133 -3.32 -18.31 12.56
CA THR A 133 -4.16 -19.43 13.00
C THR A 133 -3.53 -20.20 14.18
N PRO A 134 -4.35 -20.87 15.02
CA PRO A 134 -3.85 -21.71 16.11
C PRO A 134 -2.83 -22.78 15.68
N ASP A 135 -3.05 -23.39 14.51
CA ASP A 135 -2.12 -24.38 13.94
C ASP A 135 -0.74 -23.78 13.67
N VAL A 136 -0.70 -22.57 13.10
CA VAL A 136 0.57 -21.87 12.83
C VAL A 136 1.28 -21.54 14.14
N SER A 137 0.58 -21.04 15.15
CA SER A 137 1.19 -20.74 16.45
C SER A 137 1.70 -21.98 17.19
N ALA A 138 1.02 -23.12 17.04
CA ALA A 138 1.45 -24.38 17.63
C ALA A 138 2.81 -24.84 17.06
N THR A 139 3.12 -24.54 15.80
CA THR A 139 4.43 -24.88 15.19
C THR A 139 5.64 -24.25 15.89
N PHE A 140 5.44 -23.15 16.63
CA PHE A 140 6.46 -22.51 17.44
C PHE A 140 6.12 -22.48 18.94
N GLY A 141 5.28 -23.42 19.38
CA GLY A 141 5.06 -23.71 20.80
C GLY A 141 4.24 -22.66 21.57
N VAL A 142 3.45 -21.83 20.86
CA VAL A 142 2.56 -20.85 21.50
C VAL A 142 1.13 -21.36 21.51
N GLU A 143 0.53 -21.46 22.70
CA GLU A 143 -0.90 -21.72 22.86
C GLU A 143 -1.70 -20.44 22.61
N GLN A 144 -2.51 -20.42 21.55
CA GLN A 144 -3.39 -19.29 21.27
C GLN A 144 -4.66 -19.35 22.12
N LEU A 145 -4.98 -18.22 22.75
CA LEU A 145 -6.14 -18.07 23.64
C LEU A 145 -6.87 -16.76 23.35
N PRO A 146 -8.20 -16.70 23.57
CA PRO A 146 -8.91 -15.42 23.63
C PRO A 146 -8.31 -14.53 24.72
N LEU A 147 -8.25 -13.22 24.47
CA LEU A 147 -7.65 -12.22 25.38
C LEU A 147 -8.12 -12.36 26.83
N GLU A 148 -9.42 -12.56 27.05
CA GLU A 148 -10.01 -12.73 28.39
C GLU A 148 -9.45 -13.94 29.18
N GLN A 149 -8.95 -14.96 28.49
CA GLN A 149 -8.31 -16.11 29.12
C GLN A 149 -6.80 -15.90 29.36
N ILE A 150 -6.19 -14.92 28.69
CA ILE A 150 -4.76 -14.62 28.80
C ILE A 150 -4.47 -13.83 30.09
N TRP A 151 -5.24 -12.76 30.35
CA TRP A 151 -5.01 -11.83 31.46
C TRP A 151 -4.79 -12.52 32.82
N PRO A 152 -5.64 -13.46 33.28
CA PRO A 152 -5.47 -14.06 34.58
C PRO A 152 -4.33 -15.10 34.64
N ARG A 153 -3.67 -15.43 33.52
CA ARG A 153 -2.68 -16.52 33.42
C ARG A 153 -1.23 -16.04 33.27
N CYS A 154 -1.02 -14.82 32.79
CA CYS A 154 0.31 -14.33 32.45
C CYS A 154 1.02 -13.63 33.61
N ASP A 155 2.32 -13.91 33.74
CA ASP A 155 3.21 -13.20 34.65
C ASP A 155 3.93 -12.05 33.90
N PHE A 156 4.14 -12.23 32.60
CA PHE A 156 4.68 -11.22 31.68
C PHE A 156 3.75 -11.03 30.49
N ILE A 157 3.65 -9.80 29.98
CA ILE A 157 2.95 -9.47 28.74
C ILE A 157 3.92 -8.72 27.84
N THR A 158 4.04 -9.13 26.57
CA THR A 158 4.75 -8.39 25.53
C THR A 158 3.82 -8.13 24.35
N VAL A 159 3.88 -6.93 23.78
CA VAL A 159 3.06 -6.53 22.63
C VAL A 159 3.90 -6.39 21.36
N HIS A 160 3.38 -6.94 20.26
CA HIS A 160 3.99 -6.98 18.93
C HIS A 160 2.94 -6.76 17.82
N THR A 161 1.89 -6.01 18.12
CA THR A 161 0.86 -5.63 17.16
C THR A 161 1.22 -4.31 16.45
N PRO A 162 0.70 -4.04 15.24
CA PRO A 162 0.66 -2.68 14.72
C PRO A 162 -0.23 -1.79 15.60
N LEU A 163 -0.02 -0.46 15.55
CA LEU A 163 -0.93 0.50 16.15
C LEU A 163 -2.12 0.74 15.19
N LEU A 164 -3.31 0.33 15.61
CA LEU A 164 -4.57 0.42 14.90
C LEU A 164 -5.66 0.85 15.89
N PRO A 165 -6.81 1.36 15.44
CA PRO A 165 -7.93 1.65 16.34
C PRO A 165 -8.33 0.49 17.27
N SER A 166 -8.17 -0.75 16.81
CA SER A 166 -8.45 -1.96 17.60
C SER A 166 -7.34 -2.38 18.57
N THR A 167 -6.13 -1.84 18.44
CA THR A 167 -4.97 -2.16 19.29
C THR A 167 -4.47 -0.99 20.12
N THR A 168 -4.99 0.22 19.88
CA THR A 168 -4.79 1.39 20.74
C THR A 168 -5.39 1.10 22.12
N GLY A 169 -4.58 1.27 23.17
CA GLY A 169 -4.97 0.98 24.54
C GLY A 169 -5.36 -0.49 24.76
N LEU A 170 -4.77 -1.42 24.01
CA LEU A 170 -4.98 -2.86 24.19
C LEU A 170 -4.70 -3.28 25.64
N LEU A 171 -3.70 -2.67 26.27
CA LEU A 171 -3.53 -2.68 27.72
C LEU A 171 -4.02 -1.34 28.30
N ASN A 172 -5.10 -1.37 29.07
CA ASN A 172 -5.74 -0.24 29.73
C ASN A 172 -6.19 -0.62 31.15
N ASP A 173 -6.87 0.28 31.89
CA ASP A 173 -7.28 0.03 33.27
C ASP A 173 -8.11 -1.25 33.43
N SER A 174 -9.02 -1.50 32.47
CA SER A 174 -9.92 -2.67 32.52
C SER A 174 -9.17 -3.99 32.30
N THR A 175 -8.17 -4.01 31.41
CA THR A 175 -7.38 -5.23 31.17
C THR A 175 -6.35 -5.44 32.28
N PHE A 176 -5.75 -4.35 32.80
CA PHE A 176 -4.86 -4.43 33.95
C PHE A 176 -5.57 -5.01 35.17
N ALA A 177 -6.82 -4.62 35.43
CA ALA A 177 -7.61 -5.16 36.54
C ALA A 177 -7.85 -6.68 36.45
N LYS A 178 -7.83 -7.25 35.25
CA LYS A 178 -7.98 -8.71 35.00
C LYS A 178 -6.66 -9.47 35.07
N CYS A 179 -5.53 -8.76 35.03
CA CYS A 179 -4.22 -9.37 35.09
C CYS A 179 -3.91 -9.91 36.49
N ARG A 180 -2.94 -10.82 36.57
CA ARG A 180 -2.32 -11.17 37.86
C ARG A 180 -1.70 -9.93 38.48
N ARG A 181 -1.88 -9.77 39.79
CA ARG A 181 -1.21 -8.70 40.53
C ARG A 181 0.31 -8.89 40.43
N GLY A 182 1.02 -7.82 40.07
CA GLY A 182 2.47 -7.84 39.85
C GLY A 182 2.89 -8.20 38.42
N VAL A 183 1.95 -8.27 37.46
CA VAL A 183 2.26 -8.53 36.05
C VAL A 183 3.32 -7.57 35.51
N GLN A 184 4.25 -8.08 34.71
CA GLN A 184 5.30 -7.31 34.06
C GLN A 184 4.92 -7.02 32.60
N VAL A 185 5.12 -5.78 32.13
CA VAL A 185 4.73 -5.38 30.77
C VAL A 185 5.94 -4.94 29.94
N VAL A 186 6.02 -5.40 28.69
CA VAL A 186 7.03 -4.96 27.73
C VAL A 186 6.36 -4.41 26.47
N ASN A 187 6.74 -3.20 26.07
CA ASN A 187 6.35 -2.62 24.80
C ASN A 187 7.58 -2.12 24.04
N CYS A 188 7.99 -2.89 23.05
CA CYS A 188 9.00 -2.53 22.05
C CYS A 188 8.40 -2.46 20.64
N ALA A 189 7.07 -2.30 20.53
CA ALA A 189 6.35 -2.30 19.27
C ALA A 189 6.00 -0.88 18.82
N ARG A 190 4.93 -0.28 19.38
CA ARG A 190 4.52 1.09 19.11
C ARG A 190 3.96 1.76 20.37
N GLY A 191 4.20 3.05 20.51
CA GLY A 191 3.51 3.89 21.48
C GLY A 191 2.00 3.83 21.31
N GLY A 192 1.25 3.94 22.40
CA GLY A 192 -0.21 3.91 22.39
C GLY A 192 -0.85 2.51 22.38
N ILE A 193 -0.11 1.42 22.12
CA ILE A 193 -0.66 0.06 22.29
C ILE A 193 -0.96 -0.23 23.76
N VAL A 194 -0.07 0.23 24.64
CA VAL A 194 -0.29 0.28 26.08
C VAL A 194 -0.71 1.71 26.41
N ASP A 195 -1.86 1.87 27.07
CA ASP A 195 -2.29 3.16 27.59
C ASP A 195 -1.33 3.59 28.71
N GLU A 196 -0.58 4.66 28.46
CA GLU A 196 0.48 5.14 29.35
C GLU A 196 -0.07 5.61 30.71
N GLY A 197 -1.25 6.23 30.72
CA GLY A 197 -1.89 6.68 31.95
C GLY A 197 -2.39 5.50 32.80
N ALA A 198 -3.02 4.52 32.17
CA ALA A 198 -3.45 3.29 32.83
C ALA A 198 -2.27 2.49 33.35
N LEU A 199 -1.18 2.41 32.58
CA LEU A 199 0.05 1.76 33.02
C LEU A 199 0.62 2.44 34.27
N LEU A 200 0.68 3.78 34.30
CA LEU A 200 1.15 4.53 35.46
C LEU A 200 0.32 4.23 36.72
N ARG A 201 -1.02 4.25 36.60
CA ARG A 201 -1.93 3.88 37.70
C ARG A 201 -1.76 2.43 38.15
N ALA A 202 -1.58 1.52 37.20
CA ALA A 202 -1.34 0.10 37.48
C ALA A 202 -0.01 -0.12 38.22
N LEU A 203 1.05 0.63 37.85
CA LEU A 203 2.34 0.61 38.53
C LEU A 203 2.23 1.16 39.96
N GLN A 204 1.56 2.29 40.16
CA GLN A 204 1.37 2.92 41.47
C GLN A 204 0.55 2.05 42.44
N SER A 205 -0.46 1.34 41.95
CA SER A 205 -1.26 0.40 42.76
C SER A 205 -0.59 -0.95 42.99
N GLY A 206 0.50 -1.24 42.28
CA GLY A 206 1.17 -2.54 42.25
C GLY A 206 0.38 -3.63 41.52
N GLN A 207 -0.64 -3.26 40.75
CA GLN A 207 -1.30 -4.18 39.82
C GLN A 207 -0.33 -4.61 38.73
N CYS A 208 0.44 -3.65 38.19
CA CYS A 208 1.61 -3.91 37.37
C CYS A 208 2.87 -3.80 38.27
N GLY A 209 3.71 -4.84 38.26
CA GLY A 209 4.91 -4.88 39.10
C GLY A 209 6.11 -4.16 38.47
N GLY A 210 6.07 -3.90 37.16
CA GLY A 210 7.14 -3.26 36.42
C GLY A 210 6.88 -3.23 34.93
N ALA A 211 7.49 -2.29 34.23
CA ALA A 211 7.31 -2.14 32.78
C ALA A 211 8.60 -1.76 32.06
N ALA A 212 8.79 -2.28 30.85
CA ALA A 212 9.89 -1.93 29.96
C ALA A 212 9.36 -1.35 28.65
N LEU A 213 9.72 -0.10 28.38
CA LEU A 213 9.18 0.68 27.26
C LEU A 213 10.31 1.17 26.36
N ASP A 214 10.31 0.74 25.10
CA ASP A 214 11.22 1.30 24.08
C ASP A 214 10.54 2.40 23.24
N VAL A 215 9.22 2.52 23.33
CA VAL A 215 8.39 3.38 22.49
C VAL A 215 7.36 4.13 23.32
N PHE A 216 7.00 5.33 22.88
CA PHE A 216 6.05 6.23 23.55
C PHE A 216 5.06 6.82 22.55
N THR A 217 3.89 7.23 23.02
CA THR A 217 2.84 7.86 22.20
C THR A 217 3.35 9.17 21.61
N GLN A 218 4.19 9.88 22.36
CA GLN A 218 4.95 11.03 21.88
C GLN A 218 6.45 10.78 22.06
N GLU A 219 7.21 10.93 20.99
CA GLU A 219 8.66 10.72 20.99
C GLU A 219 9.39 11.98 20.50
N PRO A 220 10.25 12.60 21.33
CA PRO A 220 10.58 12.25 22.72
C PRO A 220 9.41 12.49 23.71
N PRO A 221 9.29 11.69 24.78
CA PRO A 221 8.20 11.85 25.75
C PRO A 221 8.34 13.16 26.53
N LYS A 222 7.31 14.00 26.47
CA LYS A 222 7.23 15.23 27.27
C LYS A 222 6.82 14.94 28.71
N ASP A 223 5.84 14.07 28.89
CA ASP A 223 5.51 13.52 30.20
C ASP A 223 6.60 12.53 30.61
N ARG A 224 7.15 12.77 31.80
CA ARG A 224 8.30 12.03 32.32
C ARG A 224 7.91 11.08 33.44
N ASP A 225 6.63 11.00 33.83
CA ASP A 225 6.19 10.22 34.99
C ASP A 225 6.51 8.73 34.84
N LEU A 226 6.19 8.14 33.68
CA LEU A 226 6.58 6.76 33.39
C LEU A 226 8.10 6.61 33.30
N VAL A 227 8.78 7.51 32.59
CA VAL A 227 10.24 7.43 32.41
C VAL A 227 11.00 7.47 33.74
N ASN A 228 10.50 8.25 34.70
CA ASN A 228 11.10 8.44 36.00
C ASN A 228 10.61 7.42 37.05
N HIS A 229 9.59 6.61 36.76
CA HIS A 229 9.04 5.65 37.70
C HIS A 229 10.08 4.56 38.05
N PRO A 230 10.30 4.21 39.33
CA PRO A 230 11.39 3.33 39.75
C PRO A 230 11.31 1.90 39.19
N ASN A 231 10.09 1.42 38.92
CA ASN A 231 9.84 0.09 38.33
C ASN A 231 9.72 0.13 36.80
N VAL A 232 10.05 1.25 36.16
CA VAL A 232 10.06 1.38 34.70
C VAL A 232 11.49 1.38 34.19
N ILE A 233 11.70 0.63 33.11
CA ILE A 233 12.91 0.66 32.31
C ILE A 233 12.51 1.27 30.98
N SER A 234 13.20 2.30 30.53
CA SER A 234 12.90 2.92 29.24
C SER A 234 14.12 3.08 28.36
N CYS A 235 13.91 3.00 27.06
CA CYS A 235 14.92 3.22 26.03
C CYS A 235 14.38 4.16 24.95
N PRO A 236 15.25 4.94 24.29
CA PRO A 236 14.84 5.90 23.27
C PRO A 236 14.68 5.23 21.89
N HIS A 237 13.72 4.31 21.77
CA HIS A 237 13.37 3.65 20.50
C HIS A 237 14.55 2.94 19.82
N LEU A 238 15.17 2.02 20.56
CA LEU A 238 16.36 1.27 20.18
C LEU A 238 16.09 -0.05 19.45
N GLY A 239 14.84 -0.47 19.26
CA GLY A 239 14.50 -1.79 18.68
C GLY A 239 15.14 -2.08 17.32
N ALA A 240 15.47 -1.06 16.53
CA ALA A 240 16.20 -1.19 15.26
C ALA A 240 17.64 -0.63 15.30
N SER A 241 18.10 -0.15 16.46
CA SER A 241 19.37 0.57 16.63
C SER A 241 20.54 -0.40 16.82
N THR A 242 20.71 -1.32 15.87
CA THR A 242 21.85 -2.24 15.77
C THR A 242 22.56 -2.06 14.44
N TRP A 243 23.86 -2.33 14.38
CA TRP A 243 24.62 -2.24 13.14
C TRP A 243 24.01 -3.13 12.04
N GLU A 244 23.64 -4.35 12.41
CA GLU A 244 23.10 -5.36 11.52
C GLU A 244 21.73 -4.97 10.98
N ALA A 245 20.82 -4.45 11.82
CA ALA A 245 19.51 -4.00 11.34
C ALA A 245 19.65 -2.77 10.45
N GLN A 246 20.48 -1.79 10.81
CA GLN A 246 20.69 -0.59 10.01
C GLN A 246 21.31 -0.93 8.64
N SER A 247 22.27 -1.86 8.61
CA SER A 247 22.87 -2.36 7.38
C SER A 247 21.87 -3.10 6.49
N ARG A 248 21.09 -4.05 7.06
CA ARG A 248 20.04 -4.78 6.32
C ARG A 248 18.98 -3.84 5.75
N CYS A 249 18.40 -2.97 6.57
CA CYS A 249 17.39 -2.02 6.15
C CYS A 249 17.93 -1.06 5.07
N GLY A 250 19.16 -0.54 5.26
CA GLY A 250 19.79 0.34 4.28
C GLY A 250 19.99 -0.34 2.93
N LYS A 251 20.49 -1.58 2.93
CA LYS A 251 20.68 -2.37 1.70
C LYS A 251 19.35 -2.71 1.03
N GLU A 252 18.36 -3.16 1.81
CA GLU A 252 17.05 -3.59 1.31
C GLU A 252 16.32 -2.42 0.64
N ILE A 253 16.25 -1.23 1.28
CA ILE A 253 15.56 -0.08 0.68
C ILE A 253 16.28 0.44 -0.57
N ALA A 254 17.62 0.43 -0.58
CA ALA A 254 18.39 0.83 -1.75
C ALA A 254 18.14 -0.11 -2.92
N MET A 255 18.14 -1.43 -2.68
CA MET A 255 17.79 -2.42 -3.70
C MET A 255 16.37 -2.25 -4.23
N GLN A 256 15.38 -2.01 -3.36
CA GLN A 256 13.99 -1.77 -3.79
C GLN A 256 13.86 -0.55 -4.71
N ILE A 257 14.58 0.54 -4.42
CA ILE A 257 14.58 1.74 -5.28
C ILE A 257 15.28 1.46 -6.61
N VAL A 258 16.39 0.71 -6.61
CA VAL A 258 17.06 0.28 -7.85
C VAL A 258 16.15 -0.63 -8.68
N ASP A 259 15.45 -1.56 -8.05
CA ASP A 259 14.50 -2.46 -8.71
C ASP A 259 13.35 -1.66 -9.34
N MET A 260 12.80 -0.66 -8.63
CA MET A 260 11.81 0.28 -9.19
C MET A 260 12.36 1.02 -10.42
N ALA A 261 13.55 1.60 -10.31
CA ALA A 261 14.17 2.37 -11.39
C ALA A 261 14.51 1.52 -12.62
N THR A 262 14.82 0.24 -12.41
CA THR A 262 15.14 -0.73 -13.48
C THR A 262 13.93 -1.52 -13.98
N GLY A 263 12.72 -1.23 -13.48
CA GLY A 263 11.49 -1.87 -13.93
C GLY A 263 11.35 -3.33 -13.47
N LYS A 264 11.94 -3.70 -12.34
CA LYS A 264 11.70 -4.99 -11.68
C LYS A 264 10.48 -4.89 -10.75
N GLY A 265 9.96 -6.04 -10.33
CA GLY A 265 8.85 -6.08 -9.38
C GLY A 265 9.20 -5.40 -8.06
N LEU A 266 8.20 -4.77 -7.43
CA LEU A 266 8.40 -4.04 -6.18
C LEU A 266 8.12 -4.93 -4.96
N THR A 267 8.89 -4.69 -3.90
CA THR A 267 8.65 -5.24 -2.56
C THR A 267 8.61 -4.10 -1.55
N GLY A 268 8.01 -4.32 -0.38
CA GLY A 268 7.95 -3.29 0.68
C GLY A 268 7.02 -2.11 0.38
N VAL A 269 6.19 -2.17 -0.66
CA VAL A 269 5.25 -1.08 -1.00
C VAL A 269 4.20 -0.92 0.09
N VAL A 270 4.05 0.30 0.58
CA VAL A 270 3.11 0.67 1.64
C VAL A 270 1.80 1.19 1.04
N ASN A 271 1.87 2.17 0.14
CA ASN A 271 0.72 2.72 -0.58
C ASN A 271 0.70 2.23 -2.04
N GLY A 272 -0.30 1.40 -2.37
CA GLY A 272 -0.39 0.79 -3.69
C GLY A 272 0.28 -0.58 -3.79
N GLN A 273 0.09 -1.45 -2.79
CA GLN A 273 0.57 -2.85 -2.79
C GLN A 273 0.18 -3.62 -4.08
N ALA A 274 -0.97 -3.27 -4.65
CA ALA A 274 -1.45 -3.78 -5.94
C ALA A 274 -0.51 -3.44 -7.13
N LEU A 275 0.38 -2.45 -6.98
CA LEU A 275 1.33 -2.02 -8.00
C LEU A 275 2.64 -2.81 -7.99
N SER A 276 2.79 -3.83 -7.13
CA SER A 276 4.01 -4.64 -7.05
C SER A 276 4.45 -5.24 -8.39
N LYS A 277 3.50 -5.50 -9.30
CA LYS A 277 3.74 -6.01 -10.67
C LYS A 277 3.64 -4.94 -11.76
N ALA A 278 3.26 -3.70 -11.43
CA ALA A 278 3.00 -2.65 -12.40
C ALA A 278 4.27 -2.13 -13.11
N PHE A 279 5.45 -2.37 -12.54
CA PHE A 279 6.72 -1.84 -13.06
C PHE A 279 7.45 -2.81 -13.99
N ALA A 280 7.00 -4.06 -14.08
CA ALA A 280 7.60 -5.08 -14.94
C ALA A 280 7.45 -4.71 -16.43
N PRO A 281 8.45 -4.95 -17.31
CA PRO A 281 8.39 -4.53 -18.71
C PRO A 281 7.16 -5.07 -19.45
N GLN A 282 6.75 -6.30 -19.14
CA GLN A 282 5.61 -6.98 -19.75
C GLN A 282 4.24 -6.39 -19.35
N THR A 283 4.14 -5.65 -18.23
CA THR A 283 2.86 -5.05 -17.80
C THR A 283 2.66 -3.64 -18.35
N LYS A 284 3.73 -2.97 -18.79
CA LYS A 284 3.66 -1.59 -19.34
C LYS A 284 2.65 -1.44 -20.50
N PRO A 285 2.61 -2.33 -21.51
CA PRO A 285 1.63 -2.21 -22.59
C PRO A 285 0.18 -2.34 -22.10
N TRP A 286 -0.07 -3.19 -21.10
CA TRP A 286 -1.39 -3.40 -20.52
C TRP A 286 -1.86 -2.22 -19.68
N ILE A 287 -0.95 -1.58 -18.95
CA ILE A 287 -1.23 -0.34 -18.22
C ILE A 287 -1.57 0.79 -19.20
N ALA A 288 -0.79 0.94 -20.28
CA ALA A 288 -1.07 1.91 -21.34
C ALA A 288 -2.43 1.65 -21.99
N LEU A 289 -2.75 0.39 -22.29
CA LEU A 289 -4.06 -0.02 -22.78
C LEU A 289 -5.18 0.38 -21.82
N ALA A 290 -5.10 0.02 -20.54
CA ALA A 290 -6.15 0.33 -19.58
C ALA A 290 -6.37 1.84 -19.41
N ARG A 291 -5.29 2.64 -19.38
CA ARG A 291 -5.40 4.11 -19.35
C ARG A 291 -6.05 4.64 -20.61
N ALA A 292 -5.68 4.14 -21.78
CA ALA A 292 -6.29 4.53 -23.04
C ALA A 292 -7.79 4.15 -23.09
N LEU A 293 -8.15 2.94 -22.69
CA LEU A 293 -9.55 2.50 -22.62
C LEU A 293 -10.37 3.35 -21.64
N GLY A 294 -9.83 3.70 -20.47
CA GLY A 294 -10.48 4.64 -19.55
C GLY A 294 -10.72 6.02 -20.18
N THR A 295 -9.73 6.52 -20.93
CA THR A 295 -9.83 7.83 -21.62
C THR A 295 -10.87 7.80 -22.74
N VAL A 296 -10.91 6.72 -23.53
CA VAL A 296 -11.94 6.51 -24.57
C VAL A 296 -13.32 6.41 -23.92
N LEU A 297 -13.47 5.61 -22.87
CA LEU A 297 -14.75 5.38 -22.20
C LEU A 297 -15.32 6.66 -21.59
N ARG A 298 -14.49 7.45 -20.89
CA ARG A 298 -14.85 8.78 -20.37
C ARG A 298 -15.39 9.68 -21.48
N THR A 299 -14.70 9.69 -22.61
CA THR A 299 -14.99 10.60 -23.72
C THR A 299 -16.30 10.24 -24.42
N VAL A 300 -16.50 8.95 -24.69
CA VAL A 300 -17.73 8.44 -25.31
C VAL A 300 -18.92 8.52 -24.35
N GLY A 301 -18.71 8.24 -23.06
CA GLY A 301 -19.76 8.29 -22.04
C GLY A 301 -20.09 9.69 -21.52
N LYS A 302 -19.24 10.70 -21.81
CA LYS A 302 -19.38 12.10 -21.34
C LYS A 302 -19.62 12.21 -19.82
N GLN A 303 -19.13 11.25 -19.04
CA GLN A 303 -19.34 11.15 -17.60
C GLN A 303 -18.07 10.67 -16.89
N VAL A 304 -17.80 11.27 -15.73
CA VAL A 304 -16.63 10.97 -14.86
C VAL A 304 -17.03 10.37 -13.51
N GLN A 305 -18.33 10.26 -13.22
CA GLN A 305 -18.88 9.72 -11.97
C GLN A 305 -19.53 8.35 -12.20
N GLY A 306 -19.78 7.57 -11.15
CA GLY A 306 -20.52 6.32 -11.21
C GLY A 306 -19.63 5.08 -11.01
N SER A 307 -19.99 3.96 -11.63
CA SER A 307 -19.29 2.68 -11.43
C SER A 307 -18.74 2.15 -12.76
N VAL A 308 -17.44 1.90 -12.81
CA VAL A 308 -16.74 1.32 -13.96
C VAL A 308 -16.31 -0.10 -13.63
N GLN A 309 -16.67 -1.04 -14.49
CA GLN A 309 -16.24 -2.43 -14.39
C GLN A 309 -15.15 -2.72 -15.40
N VAL A 310 -14.01 -3.19 -14.92
CA VAL A 310 -12.92 -3.76 -15.71
C VAL A 310 -13.10 -5.28 -15.71
N CYS A 311 -13.21 -5.88 -16.88
CA CYS A 311 -13.23 -7.33 -17.04
C CYS A 311 -11.97 -7.75 -17.79
N THR A 312 -11.16 -8.59 -17.13
CA THR A 312 -9.97 -9.19 -17.73
C THR A 312 -10.30 -10.58 -18.24
N LEU A 313 -9.93 -10.86 -19.48
CA LEU A 313 -10.22 -12.12 -20.16
C LEU A 313 -8.92 -12.81 -20.57
N GLY A 314 -8.84 -14.11 -20.32
CA GLY A 314 -7.72 -14.97 -20.70
C GLY A 314 -6.67 -15.12 -19.60
N THR A 315 -6.06 -16.31 -19.55
CA THR A 315 -5.15 -16.74 -18.48
C THR A 315 -3.97 -15.79 -18.18
N PRO A 316 -3.38 -15.04 -19.14
CA PRO A 316 -2.27 -14.13 -18.82
C PRO A 316 -2.68 -12.94 -17.93
N LEU A 317 -3.98 -12.61 -17.84
CA LEU A 317 -4.48 -11.43 -17.14
C LEU A 317 -5.11 -11.74 -15.77
N LYS A 318 -5.00 -12.97 -15.28
CA LYS A 318 -5.62 -13.41 -14.02
C LYS A 318 -5.35 -12.52 -12.82
N GLU A 319 -4.13 -12.01 -12.72
CA GLU A 319 -3.69 -11.14 -11.62
C GLU A 319 -3.56 -9.67 -12.04
N ALA A 320 -4.03 -9.32 -13.24
CA ALA A 320 -3.84 -8.02 -13.84
C ALA A 320 -4.68 -6.91 -13.20
N GLY A 321 -5.78 -7.26 -12.54
CA GLY A 321 -6.68 -6.28 -11.91
C GLY A 321 -5.99 -5.33 -10.93
N SER A 322 -4.91 -5.79 -10.30
CA SER A 322 -4.09 -5.03 -9.36
C SER A 322 -3.47 -3.76 -9.97
N TYR A 323 -3.06 -3.80 -11.25
CA TYR A 323 -2.49 -2.64 -11.96
C TYR A 323 -3.40 -2.07 -13.04
N LEU A 324 -4.37 -2.84 -13.54
CA LEU A 324 -5.35 -2.35 -14.54
C LEU A 324 -6.41 -1.44 -13.91
N THR A 325 -6.89 -1.75 -12.70
CA THR A 325 -7.87 -0.90 -11.99
C THR A 325 -7.39 0.55 -11.85
N PRO A 326 -6.21 0.83 -11.26
CA PRO A 326 -5.72 2.19 -11.15
C PRO A 326 -5.38 2.81 -12.52
N ALA A 327 -4.97 2.02 -13.51
CA ALA A 327 -4.72 2.54 -14.86
C ALA A 327 -6.00 3.02 -15.56
N VAL A 328 -7.10 2.26 -15.47
CA VAL A 328 -8.42 2.66 -15.97
C VAL A 328 -8.92 3.90 -15.23
N ALA A 329 -8.80 3.92 -13.90
CA ALA A 329 -9.14 5.09 -13.09
C ALA A 329 -8.37 6.34 -13.56
N ALA A 330 -7.07 6.21 -13.82
CA ALA A 330 -6.26 7.31 -14.34
C ALA A 330 -6.74 7.82 -15.70
N GLY A 331 -7.15 6.91 -16.60
CA GLY A 331 -7.74 7.30 -17.89
C GLY A 331 -9.09 8.00 -17.75
N MET A 332 -9.95 7.53 -16.83
CA MET A 332 -11.25 8.14 -16.55
C MET A 332 -11.13 9.55 -15.95
N LEU A 333 -10.02 9.85 -15.29
CA LEU A 333 -9.73 11.15 -14.68
C LEU A 333 -8.84 12.05 -15.57
N ALA A 334 -8.48 11.60 -16.76
CA ALA A 334 -7.61 12.35 -17.67
C ALA A 334 -8.22 13.74 -18.00
N GLY A 335 -7.36 14.77 -18.01
CA GLY A 335 -7.76 16.17 -18.27
C GLY A 335 -8.19 16.98 -17.05
N GLY A 336 -8.04 16.44 -15.83
CA GLY A 336 -8.12 17.23 -14.59
C GLY A 336 -6.89 18.12 -14.36
N THR A 337 -6.95 18.99 -13.37
CA THR A 337 -5.85 19.91 -13.00
C THR A 337 -4.73 19.22 -12.21
N GLN A 338 -5.03 18.07 -11.58
CA GLN A 338 -4.08 17.31 -10.76
C GLN A 338 -3.49 16.15 -11.57
N GLU A 339 -2.18 15.90 -11.39
CA GLU A 339 -1.51 14.75 -12.01
C GLU A 339 -2.03 13.43 -11.43
N VAL A 340 -2.43 12.50 -12.31
CA VAL A 340 -2.97 11.19 -11.93
C VAL A 340 -1.98 10.07 -12.24
N THR A 341 -1.40 9.51 -11.19
CA THR A 341 -0.46 8.38 -11.21
C THR A 341 -1.18 7.08 -10.86
N LEU A 342 -0.51 5.93 -11.03
CA LEU A 342 -1.07 4.65 -10.57
C LEU A 342 -1.22 4.56 -9.05
N VAL A 343 -0.45 5.36 -8.29
CA VAL A 343 -0.48 5.41 -6.83
C VAL A 343 -1.74 6.14 -6.34
N ASN A 344 -2.09 7.26 -6.97
CA ASN A 344 -3.18 8.13 -6.52
C ASN A 344 -4.51 7.92 -7.26
N ALA A 345 -4.52 7.24 -8.41
CA ALA A 345 -5.69 7.15 -9.27
C ALA A 345 -6.93 6.60 -8.57
N THR A 346 -6.81 5.56 -7.75
CA THR A 346 -7.96 4.97 -7.04
C THR A 346 -8.52 5.92 -5.98
N LEU A 347 -7.65 6.65 -5.27
CA LEU A 347 -8.05 7.64 -4.28
C LEU A 347 -8.80 8.80 -4.95
N LEU A 348 -8.20 9.39 -5.98
CA LEU A 348 -8.80 10.51 -6.73
C LEU A 348 -10.10 10.10 -7.43
N ALA A 349 -10.20 8.85 -7.90
CA ALA A 349 -11.43 8.32 -8.49
C ALA A 349 -12.57 8.29 -7.45
N GLN A 350 -12.30 7.77 -6.25
CA GLN A 350 -13.29 7.73 -5.18
C GLN A 350 -13.77 9.13 -4.78
N GLU A 351 -12.86 10.10 -4.65
CA GLU A 351 -13.19 11.50 -4.35
C GLU A 351 -14.03 12.16 -5.47
N ALA A 352 -13.77 11.79 -6.73
CA ALA A 352 -14.57 12.21 -7.87
C ALA A 352 -15.92 11.46 -7.98
N GLY A 353 -16.25 10.56 -7.06
CA GLY A 353 -17.48 9.76 -7.10
C GLY A 353 -17.44 8.62 -8.13
N LEU A 354 -16.25 8.18 -8.52
CA LEU A 354 -15.99 7.08 -9.45
C LEU A 354 -15.50 5.84 -8.70
N LYS A 355 -16.28 4.75 -8.77
CA LYS A 355 -15.88 3.44 -8.29
C LYS A 355 -15.40 2.57 -9.44
N VAL A 356 -14.17 2.08 -9.37
CA VAL A 356 -13.63 1.14 -10.36
C VAL A 356 -13.46 -0.23 -9.74
N THR A 357 -14.08 -1.25 -10.32
CA THR A 357 -14.02 -2.65 -9.88
C THR A 357 -13.44 -3.53 -10.98
N THR A 358 -12.77 -4.62 -10.61
CA THR A 358 -12.23 -5.59 -11.57
C THR A 358 -12.78 -6.99 -11.35
N THR A 359 -13.07 -7.68 -12.45
CA THR A 359 -13.39 -9.11 -12.52
C THR A 359 -12.46 -9.81 -13.49
N HIS A 360 -12.36 -11.13 -13.36
CA HIS A 360 -11.55 -11.97 -14.23
C HIS A 360 -12.36 -13.16 -14.76
N SER A 361 -12.09 -13.55 -16.00
CA SER A 361 -12.60 -14.77 -16.61
C SER A 361 -11.49 -15.44 -17.42
N ASP A 362 -11.33 -16.76 -17.24
CA ASP A 362 -10.36 -17.56 -17.98
C ASP A 362 -10.77 -17.78 -19.45
N VAL A 363 -12.02 -17.46 -19.83
CA VAL A 363 -12.56 -17.67 -21.19
C VAL A 363 -12.02 -16.60 -22.14
N ALA A 364 -11.22 -17.01 -23.13
CA ALA A 364 -10.81 -16.17 -24.25
C ALA A 364 -11.96 -16.09 -25.29
N PRO A 365 -12.31 -14.90 -25.82
CA PRO A 365 -13.40 -14.79 -26.80
C PRO A 365 -13.15 -15.43 -28.16
N GLU A 366 -11.90 -15.80 -28.47
CA GLU A 366 -11.57 -16.53 -29.70
C GLU A 366 -10.80 -17.83 -29.39
N PRO A 367 -11.16 -18.95 -30.07
CA PRO A 367 -10.71 -20.30 -29.72
C PRO A 367 -9.21 -20.56 -29.89
N ASP A 368 -8.45 -19.64 -30.50
CA ASP A 368 -7.02 -19.81 -30.81
C ASP A 368 -6.09 -18.72 -30.21
N SER A 369 -6.63 -17.79 -29.41
CA SER A 369 -5.84 -16.61 -29.02
C SER A 369 -5.18 -16.78 -27.65
N SER A 370 -3.84 -16.82 -27.63
CA SER A 370 -3.00 -16.59 -26.44
C SER A 370 -3.07 -15.13 -25.92
N THR A 371 -3.93 -14.30 -26.51
CA THR A 371 -4.06 -12.87 -26.25
C THR A 371 -5.11 -12.59 -25.19
N GLY A 372 -4.72 -11.93 -24.10
CA GLY A 372 -5.68 -11.41 -23.13
C GLY A 372 -6.53 -10.27 -23.72
N LEU A 373 -7.73 -10.06 -23.20
CA LEU A 373 -8.52 -8.86 -23.51
C LEU A 373 -8.86 -8.10 -22.23
N VAL A 374 -8.96 -6.78 -22.37
CA VAL A 374 -9.45 -5.90 -21.32
C VAL A 374 -10.71 -5.23 -21.84
N GLN A 375 -11.81 -5.48 -21.16
CA GLN A 375 -13.09 -4.81 -21.40
C GLN A 375 -13.35 -3.85 -20.25
N VAL A 376 -13.73 -2.62 -20.57
CA VAL A 376 -14.06 -1.58 -19.59
C VAL A 376 -15.46 -1.07 -19.90
N SER A 377 -16.37 -1.12 -18.93
CA SER A 377 -17.76 -0.69 -19.12
C SER A 377 -18.23 0.23 -18.01
N LEU A 378 -19.03 1.24 -18.38
CA LEU A 378 -19.69 2.14 -17.44
C LEU A 378 -21.05 1.53 -17.06
N GLN A 379 -21.20 1.12 -15.81
CA GLN A 379 -22.39 0.42 -15.31
C GLN A 379 -23.65 1.30 -15.44
N GLY A 380 -24.77 0.67 -15.83
CA GLY A 380 -26.03 1.39 -16.05
C GLY A 380 -26.11 2.16 -17.37
N THR A 381 -25.10 2.07 -18.23
CA THR A 381 -25.06 2.72 -19.55
C THR A 381 -24.72 1.70 -20.65
N PRO A 382 -24.99 1.99 -21.94
CA PRO A 382 -24.53 1.15 -23.04
C PRO A 382 -23.03 1.33 -23.35
N HIS A 383 -22.30 2.14 -22.58
CA HIS A 383 -20.92 2.49 -22.89
C HIS A 383 -19.94 1.42 -22.45
N GLN A 384 -19.22 0.88 -23.43
CA GLN A 384 -18.24 -0.18 -23.22
C GLN A 384 -17.16 -0.09 -24.29
N VAL A 385 -15.92 -0.34 -23.88
CA VAL A 385 -14.78 -0.44 -24.78
C VAL A 385 -13.99 -1.71 -24.48
N THR A 386 -13.47 -2.34 -25.53
CA THR A 386 -12.67 -3.56 -25.41
C THR A 386 -11.40 -3.40 -26.21
N GLY A 387 -10.27 -3.80 -25.64
CA GLY A 387 -8.98 -3.75 -26.31
C GLY A 387 -8.04 -4.88 -25.90
N THR A 388 -6.89 -4.93 -26.57
CA THR A 388 -5.83 -5.90 -26.32
C THR A 388 -4.46 -5.28 -26.57
N VAL A 389 -3.40 -6.03 -26.32
CA VAL A 389 -2.02 -5.65 -26.65
C VAL A 389 -1.54 -6.53 -27.80
N GLN A 390 -1.10 -5.90 -28.89
CA GLN A 390 -0.43 -6.58 -30.00
C GLN A 390 1.06 -6.23 -30.00
N GLY A 391 1.90 -7.22 -29.69
CA GLY A 391 3.32 -6.96 -29.41
C GLY A 391 3.47 -6.08 -28.17
N SER A 392 3.85 -4.82 -28.38
CA SER A 392 3.89 -3.78 -27.32
C SER A 392 2.84 -2.68 -27.50
N THR A 393 2.02 -2.77 -28.54
CA THR A 393 1.09 -1.71 -28.95
C THR A 393 -0.30 -1.96 -28.38
N PRO A 394 -0.85 -1.04 -27.56
CA PRO A 394 -2.25 -1.07 -27.18
C PRO A 394 -3.15 -0.88 -28.40
N VAL A 395 -4.15 -1.75 -28.57
CA VAL A 395 -5.11 -1.66 -29.69
C VAL A 395 -6.54 -1.78 -29.19
N LEU A 396 -7.42 -1.00 -29.81
CA LEU A 396 -8.85 -1.04 -29.60
C LEU A 396 -9.48 -2.10 -30.52
N ARG A 397 -10.37 -2.91 -29.95
CA ARG A 397 -11.11 -3.97 -30.65
C ARG A 397 -12.58 -3.63 -30.80
N GLN A 398 -13.18 -2.96 -29.81
CA GLN A 398 -14.61 -2.69 -29.82
C GLN A 398 -14.96 -1.40 -29.08
N ILE A 399 -15.97 -0.68 -29.57
CA ILE A 399 -16.59 0.50 -28.93
C ILE A 399 -18.12 0.36 -29.01
N ASN A 400 -18.80 0.36 -27.87
CA ASN A 400 -20.27 0.30 -27.73
C ASN A 400 -20.93 -0.75 -28.64
N GLY A 401 -20.37 -1.97 -28.69
CA GLY A 401 -20.87 -3.04 -29.54
C GLY A 401 -20.28 -3.07 -30.96
N ALA A 402 -19.74 -1.97 -31.48
CA ALA A 402 -19.15 -1.90 -32.81
C ALA A 402 -17.70 -2.43 -32.82
N THR A 403 -17.45 -3.47 -33.60
CA THR A 403 -16.14 -4.16 -33.66
C THR A 403 -15.27 -3.52 -34.73
N CYS A 404 -14.02 -3.17 -34.39
CA CYS A 404 -13.06 -2.64 -35.36
C CYS A 404 -12.72 -3.71 -36.41
N GLN A 405 -12.84 -3.38 -37.70
CA GLN A 405 -12.52 -4.32 -38.80
C GLN A 405 -11.06 -4.77 -38.75
N GLN A 406 -10.19 -3.86 -38.32
CA GLN A 406 -8.80 -4.11 -37.95
C GLN A 406 -8.55 -3.47 -36.58
N PRO A 407 -7.80 -4.11 -35.66
CA PRO A 407 -7.46 -3.50 -34.38
C PRO A 407 -6.87 -2.11 -34.56
N ALA A 408 -7.45 -1.11 -33.91
CA ALA A 408 -7.04 0.28 -34.08
C ALA A 408 -5.99 0.65 -33.01
N PRO A 409 -4.76 1.05 -33.38
CA PRO A 409 -3.75 1.47 -32.42
C PRO A 409 -4.24 2.61 -31.54
N LEU A 410 -4.04 2.46 -30.23
CA LEU A 410 -4.30 3.49 -29.23
C LEU A 410 -3.01 4.25 -28.94
N SER A 411 -2.43 4.84 -29.99
CA SER A 411 -1.19 5.62 -29.94
C SER A 411 -1.30 6.88 -30.80
N SER A 412 -0.59 7.94 -30.41
CA SER A 412 -0.62 9.27 -31.05
C SER A 412 -1.93 10.04 -30.76
N PRO A 413 -2.03 11.34 -31.14
CA PRO A 413 -3.30 12.04 -31.14
C PRO A 413 -4.32 11.28 -32.00
N LEU A 414 -5.47 10.95 -31.41
CA LEU A 414 -6.53 10.21 -32.09
C LEU A 414 -7.73 11.11 -32.31
N LEU A 415 -8.33 11.00 -33.50
CA LEU A 415 -9.66 11.51 -33.77
C LEU A 415 -10.62 10.33 -33.90
N LEU A 416 -11.63 10.28 -33.04
CA LEU A 416 -12.71 9.30 -33.10
C LEU A 416 -13.97 10.03 -33.53
N TYR A 417 -14.60 9.58 -34.61
CA TYR A 417 -15.90 10.11 -35.00
C TYR A 417 -16.86 8.99 -35.40
N ARG A 418 -18.15 9.27 -35.28
CA ARG A 418 -19.23 8.36 -35.68
C ARG A 418 -20.05 9.01 -36.79
N ALA A 419 -20.25 8.29 -37.89
CA ALA A 419 -21.00 8.77 -39.05
C ALA A 419 -21.80 7.64 -39.70
N LYS A 420 -22.75 7.98 -40.58
CA LYS A 420 -23.49 6.99 -41.36
C LYS A 420 -22.55 6.19 -42.26
N ALA A 421 -22.69 4.87 -42.28
CA ALA A 421 -21.75 4.00 -42.99
C ALA A 421 -21.72 4.24 -44.51
N SER A 422 -22.83 4.68 -45.08
CA SER A 422 -22.99 4.96 -46.52
C SER A 422 -22.56 6.36 -46.96
N ASP A 423 -22.20 7.24 -46.03
CA ASP A 423 -21.88 8.65 -46.33
C ASP A 423 -20.36 8.89 -46.34
N PRO A 424 -19.75 9.14 -47.52
CA PRO A 424 -18.32 9.39 -47.61
C PRO A 424 -17.91 10.82 -47.20
N SER A 425 -18.88 11.72 -46.94
CA SER A 425 -18.62 13.15 -46.70
C SER A 425 -17.69 13.38 -45.52
N ALA A 426 -17.82 12.62 -44.44
CA ALA A 426 -16.99 12.78 -43.24
C ALA A 426 -15.49 12.56 -43.53
N LEU A 427 -15.14 11.55 -44.33
CA LEU A 427 -13.74 11.28 -44.69
C LEU A 427 -13.20 12.35 -45.64
N ALA A 428 -13.99 12.80 -46.61
CA ALA A 428 -13.59 13.87 -47.53
C ALA A 428 -13.38 15.22 -46.80
N THR A 429 -14.23 15.53 -45.83
CA THR A 429 -14.08 16.73 -44.99
C THR A 429 -12.83 16.63 -44.11
N LEU A 430 -12.57 15.45 -43.53
CA LEU A 430 -11.40 15.22 -42.70
C LEU A 430 -10.08 15.41 -43.48
N THR A 431 -9.98 14.91 -44.71
CA THR A 431 -8.78 15.10 -45.53
C THR A 431 -8.54 16.58 -45.86
N GLY A 432 -9.62 17.34 -46.11
CA GLY A 432 -9.54 18.80 -46.25
C GLY A 432 -9.02 19.51 -44.99
N LEU A 433 -9.52 19.12 -43.81
CA LEU A 433 -9.07 19.65 -42.53
C LEU A 433 -7.59 19.35 -42.25
N LEU A 434 -7.16 18.11 -42.51
CA LEU A 434 -5.77 17.68 -42.36
C LEU A 434 -4.83 18.54 -43.22
N SER A 435 -5.21 18.78 -44.49
CA SER A 435 -4.45 19.64 -45.41
C SER A 435 -4.31 21.07 -44.89
N LYS A 436 -5.41 21.68 -44.42
CA LYS A 436 -5.39 23.04 -43.83
C LYS A 436 -4.53 23.13 -42.58
N ALA A 437 -4.54 22.09 -41.75
CA ALA A 437 -3.78 22.05 -40.50
C ALA A 437 -2.31 21.63 -40.68
N GLY A 438 -1.90 21.20 -41.88
CA GLY A 438 -0.58 20.63 -42.11
C GLY A 438 -0.33 19.31 -41.36
N ALA A 439 -1.41 18.60 -40.98
CA ALA A 439 -1.35 17.34 -40.25
C ALA A 439 -1.46 16.14 -41.21
N GLN A 440 -0.81 15.03 -40.87
CA GLN A 440 -0.80 13.81 -41.67
C GLN A 440 -1.74 12.75 -41.07
N LEU A 441 -2.39 12.00 -41.96
CA LEU A 441 -3.13 10.79 -41.62
C LEU A 441 -2.12 9.64 -41.43
N LEU A 442 -1.97 9.16 -40.20
CA LEU A 442 -1.06 8.05 -39.87
C LEU A 442 -1.75 6.70 -39.98
N SER A 443 -3.01 6.63 -39.56
CA SER A 443 -3.81 5.42 -39.62
C SER A 443 -5.30 5.74 -39.73
N TYR A 444 -6.04 4.84 -40.37
CA TYR A 444 -7.49 4.93 -40.49
C TYR A 444 -8.10 3.55 -40.28
N HIS A 445 -8.96 3.42 -39.29
CA HIS A 445 -9.65 2.18 -38.95
C HIS A 445 -11.15 2.46 -38.87
N SER A 446 -11.97 1.56 -39.40
CA SER A 446 -13.42 1.61 -39.29
C SER A 446 -13.96 0.44 -38.46
N SER A 447 -15.11 0.65 -37.82
CA SER A 447 -15.85 -0.41 -37.15
C SER A 447 -16.89 -1.07 -38.07
N SER A 448 -17.47 -2.17 -37.60
CA SER A 448 -18.77 -2.64 -38.07
C SER A 448 -19.83 -1.57 -37.83
N SER A 449 -20.90 -1.63 -38.62
CA SER A 449 -22.04 -0.73 -38.48
C SER A 449 -22.96 -1.20 -37.35
N VAL A 450 -23.36 -0.28 -36.47
CA VAL A 450 -24.39 -0.49 -35.45
C VAL A 450 -25.45 0.58 -35.65
N ALA A 451 -26.71 0.15 -35.85
CA ALA A 451 -27.82 1.05 -36.18
C ALA A 451 -27.56 1.96 -37.41
N GLY A 452 -26.79 1.49 -38.39
CA GLY A 452 -26.48 2.24 -39.63
C GLY A 452 -25.29 3.20 -39.53
N GLU A 453 -24.70 3.35 -38.34
CA GLU A 453 -23.54 4.20 -38.08
C GLU A 453 -22.27 3.39 -37.84
N GLN A 454 -21.13 3.92 -38.26
CA GLN A 454 -19.80 3.34 -38.04
C GLN A 454 -18.91 4.31 -37.27
N TRP A 455 -18.02 3.77 -36.44
CA TRP A 455 -16.92 4.52 -35.86
C TRP A 455 -15.73 4.53 -36.82
N SER A 456 -15.12 5.69 -36.97
CA SER A 456 -13.82 5.86 -37.60
C SER A 456 -12.82 6.29 -36.52
N ILE A 457 -11.73 5.53 -36.40
CA ILE A 457 -10.62 5.77 -35.47
C ILE A 457 -9.41 6.17 -36.32
N VAL A 458 -8.98 7.40 -36.15
CA VAL A 458 -8.00 8.04 -37.03
C VAL A 458 -6.78 8.47 -36.22
N GLY A 459 -5.61 7.93 -36.57
CA GLY A 459 -4.33 8.38 -36.03
C GLY A 459 -3.80 9.60 -36.79
N LEU A 460 -3.45 10.65 -36.07
CA LEU A 460 -2.96 11.91 -36.65
C LEU A 460 -1.52 12.20 -36.20
N SER A 461 -0.75 12.88 -37.05
CA SER A 461 0.60 13.36 -36.67
C SER A 461 0.56 14.51 -35.65
N ALA A 462 -0.56 15.25 -35.59
CA ALA A 462 -0.78 16.35 -34.67
C ALA A 462 -2.29 16.53 -34.42
N PRO A 463 -2.69 17.04 -33.24
CA PRO A 463 -4.09 17.35 -32.94
C PRO A 463 -4.64 18.46 -33.86
N LEU A 464 -5.90 18.35 -34.26
CA LEU A 464 -6.59 19.40 -35.00
C LEU A 464 -7.14 20.46 -34.04
N SER A 465 -6.88 21.74 -34.33
CA SER A 465 -7.33 22.87 -33.50
C SER A 465 -8.80 23.22 -33.73
N ASN A 466 -9.37 22.88 -34.88
CA ASN A 466 -10.76 23.15 -35.22
C ASN A 466 -11.43 21.95 -35.91
N LEU A 467 -12.56 21.52 -35.37
CA LEU A 467 -13.38 20.42 -35.88
C LEU A 467 -14.75 20.90 -36.42
N SER A 468 -14.97 22.21 -36.54
CA SER A 468 -16.27 22.80 -36.91
C SER A 468 -16.78 22.33 -38.26
N GLU A 469 -15.89 22.13 -39.23
CA GLU A 469 -16.26 21.64 -40.58
C GLU A 469 -16.67 20.17 -40.57
N LEU A 470 -16.18 19.37 -39.61
CA LEU A 470 -16.48 17.94 -39.51
C LEU A 470 -17.81 17.67 -38.79
N LYS A 471 -18.19 18.51 -37.82
CA LYS A 471 -19.41 18.36 -37.00
C LYS A 471 -20.71 18.16 -37.81
N PRO A 472 -20.95 18.82 -38.96
CA PRO A 472 -22.16 18.60 -39.76
C PRO A 472 -22.23 17.23 -40.44
N CYS A 473 -21.09 16.57 -40.64
CA CYS A 473 -20.98 15.28 -41.35
C CYS A 473 -20.98 14.08 -40.40
N VAL A 474 -20.99 14.30 -39.09
CA VAL A 474 -20.80 13.26 -38.07
C VAL A 474 -21.80 13.43 -36.94
N THR A 475 -22.18 12.31 -36.34
CA THR A 475 -23.08 12.28 -35.18
C THR A 475 -22.32 12.60 -33.90
N GLU A 476 -21.08 12.12 -33.79
CA GLU A 476 -20.17 12.42 -32.69
C GLU A 476 -18.74 12.55 -33.19
N VAL A 477 -17.94 13.40 -32.55
CA VAL A 477 -16.51 13.57 -32.83
C VAL A 477 -15.77 13.93 -31.55
N PHE A 478 -14.62 13.28 -31.35
CA PHE A 478 -13.77 13.42 -30.19
C PHE A 478 -12.31 13.39 -30.59
N GLN A 479 -11.50 14.23 -29.94
CA GLN A 479 -10.05 14.22 -30.09
C GLN A 479 -9.41 13.80 -28.76
N LEU A 480 -8.65 12.72 -28.79
CA LEU A 480 -7.99 12.13 -27.62
C LEU A 480 -6.49 12.41 -27.64
N HIS A 481 -5.96 12.66 -26.46
CA HIS A 481 -4.52 12.70 -26.19
C HIS A 481 -4.26 11.55 -25.22
N LEU A 482 -3.53 10.53 -25.68
CA LEU A 482 -3.29 9.28 -24.96
C LEU A 482 -1.88 9.19 -24.40
#